data_AF-A0A653DSQ7-F1
#
_entry.id   AF-A0A653DSQ7-F1
#
_cell.length_a   1.000
_cell.length_b   1.000
_cell.length_c   1.000
_cell.angle_alpha   90.00
_cell.angle_beta   90.00
_cell.angle_gamma   90.00
#
_symmetry.space_group_name_H-M   'P 1'
#
loop_
_entity.id
_entity.type
_entity.pdbx_description
1 polymer ?
#
loop_
_entity_poly.entity_id
_entity_poly.type
_entity_poly.pdbx_seq_one_letter_code
_entity_poly.pdbx_strand_id
1 'polypeptide(L)'
;MPVLLKMGAVHHDDLIYLFYIKPIFPLFGKDSPTEVEMVSKLTAIYASFAKDGNPIPSNNPNFKGVKWEPYNIRKNNYLDIGKNLVEKTNLYENRYKEWEKLYPLSQYIQ
;
A
#
# COMPACT_ATOMS: atom_id res chain seq x y z
N MET A 1 11.44 31.92 -8.06
CA MET A 1 11.86 30.52 -8.19
C MET A 1 10.65 29.63 -7.89
N PRO A 2 10.21 28.75 -8.78
CA PRO A 2 9.15 27.81 -8.44
C PRO A 2 9.74 26.72 -7.54
N VAL A 3 9.13 26.54 -6.37
CA VAL A 3 9.45 25.42 -5.48
C VAL A 3 9.00 24.16 -6.19
N LEU A 4 9.95 23.29 -6.55
CA LEU A 4 9.66 21.91 -6.92
C LEU A 4 9.13 21.20 -5.68
N LEU A 5 7.82 21.27 -5.45
CA LEU A 5 7.15 20.41 -4.48
C LEU A 5 7.45 18.96 -4.87
N LYS A 6 8.24 18.26 -4.06
CA LYS A 6 8.33 16.79 -4.13
C LYS A 6 6.96 16.24 -3.75
N MET A 7 6.15 15.93 -4.76
CA MET A 7 4.85 15.29 -4.58
C MET A 7 5.06 13.81 -4.27
N GLY A 8 4.39 13.32 -3.24
CA GLY A 8 4.37 11.92 -2.82
C GLY A 8 3.29 11.72 -1.76
N ALA A 9 2.87 10.47 -1.56
CA ALA A 9 1.95 10.14 -0.48
C ALA A 9 2.63 10.40 0.87
N VAL A 10 1.97 11.18 1.72
CA VAL A 10 2.44 11.49 3.07
C VAL A 10 1.72 10.63 4.11
N HIS A 11 2.14 10.77 5.37
CA HIS A 11 1.53 10.05 6.47
C HIS A 11 0.01 10.33 6.55
N HIS A 12 -0.78 9.26 6.67
CA HIS A 12 -2.25 9.24 6.72
C HIS A 12 -3.00 9.49 5.40
N ASP A 13 -2.32 9.70 4.27
CA ASP A 13 -2.99 9.86 2.96
C ASP A 13 -3.75 8.60 2.52
N ASP A 14 -3.46 7.43 3.10
CA ASP A 14 -4.18 6.19 2.83
C ASP A 14 -5.56 6.14 3.51
N LEU A 15 -5.74 6.83 4.64
CA LEU A 15 -6.98 6.79 5.43
C LEU A 15 -8.18 7.35 4.69
N ILE A 16 -7.99 8.39 3.86
CA ILE A 16 -9.05 9.00 3.06
C ILE A 16 -9.65 8.04 2.02
N TYR A 17 -8.95 6.96 1.67
CA TYR A 17 -9.44 5.92 0.78
C TYR A 17 -10.16 4.77 1.52
N LEU A 18 -10.02 4.68 2.84
CA LEU A 18 -10.71 3.70 3.69
C LEU A 18 -11.93 4.28 4.38
N PHE A 19 -11.89 5.56 4.75
CA PHE A 19 -12.91 6.23 5.54
C PHE A 19 -13.29 7.57 4.93
N TYR A 20 -14.59 7.88 4.93
CA TYR A 20 -15.05 9.23 4.61
C TYR A 20 -14.86 10.16 5.80
N ILE A 21 -13.79 10.97 5.77
CA ILE A 21 -13.44 11.92 6.84
C ILE A 21 -14.02 13.31 6.56
N LYS A 22 -15.36 13.40 6.57
CA LYS A 22 -16.14 14.60 6.22
C LYS A 22 -15.59 15.95 6.77
N PRO A 23 -15.11 16.05 8.02
CA PRO A 23 -14.67 17.34 8.56
C PRO A 23 -13.45 17.95 7.85
N ILE A 24 -12.60 17.13 7.24
CA ILE A 24 -11.30 17.58 6.70
C ILE A 24 -11.07 17.16 5.24
N PHE A 25 -11.97 16.37 4.65
CA PHE A 25 -11.79 15.88 3.28
C PHE A 25 -13.13 15.69 2.54
N PRO A 26 -13.25 16.13 1.27
CA PRO A 26 -14.46 15.94 0.47
C PRO A 26 -14.71 14.46 0.16
N LEU A 27 -15.96 14.10 -0.09
CA LEU A 27 -16.29 12.76 -0.56
C LEU A 27 -15.86 12.62 -2.02
N PHE A 28 -15.17 11.53 -2.37
CA PHE A 28 -14.85 11.21 -3.76
C PHE A 28 -16.10 10.89 -4.57
N GLY A 29 -16.17 11.45 -5.78
CA GLY A 29 -17.34 11.39 -6.64
C GLY A 29 -16.99 11.14 -8.12
N LYS A 30 -17.94 11.43 -9.00
CA LYS A 30 -17.79 11.25 -10.46
C LYS A 30 -16.69 12.14 -11.07
N ASP A 31 -16.36 13.22 -10.39
CA ASP A 31 -15.31 14.19 -10.72
C ASP A 31 -13.91 13.74 -10.27
N SER A 32 -13.81 12.70 -9.43
CA SER A 32 -12.55 12.12 -8.94
C SER A 32 -12.47 10.60 -9.22
N PRO A 33 -12.52 10.17 -10.50
CA PRO A 33 -12.66 8.75 -10.84
C PRO A 33 -11.47 7.89 -10.41
N THR A 34 -10.25 8.46 -10.41
CA THR A 34 -9.04 7.77 -9.94
C THR A 34 -9.07 7.48 -8.45
N GLU A 35 -9.62 8.40 -7.65
CA GLU A 35 -9.75 8.27 -6.22
C GLU A 35 -10.86 7.28 -5.86
N VAL A 36 -11.98 7.29 -6.60
CA VAL A 36 -13.04 6.28 -6.47
C VAL A 36 -12.52 4.87 -6.78
N GLU A 37 -11.65 4.73 -7.78
CA GLU A 37 -10.98 3.47 -8.07
C GLU A 37 -10.07 3.03 -6.91
N MET A 38 -9.32 3.97 -6.32
CA MET A 38 -8.47 3.67 -5.16
C MET A 38 -9.29 3.28 -3.92
N VAL A 39 -10.41 3.95 -3.64
CA VAL A 39 -11.36 3.54 -2.59
C VAL A 39 -11.80 2.10 -2.82
N SER A 40 -12.21 1.78 -4.05
CA SER A 40 -12.69 0.43 -4.40
C SER A 40 -11.60 -0.62 -4.23
N LYS A 41 -10.35 -0.31 -4.63
CA LYS A 41 -9.20 -1.20 -4.46
C LYS A 41 -8.88 -1.44 -2.99
N LEU A 42 -8.68 -0.36 -2.21
CA LEU A 42 -8.18 -0.47 -0.85
C LEU A 42 -9.23 -1.08 0.09
N THR A 43 -10.50 -0.68 -0.04
CA THR A 43 -11.59 -1.30 0.73
C THR A 43 -11.78 -2.78 0.38
N ALA A 44 -11.65 -3.18 -0.89
CA ALA A 44 -11.72 -4.59 -1.29
C ALA A 44 -10.54 -5.41 -0.74
N ILE A 45 -9.33 -4.86 -0.72
CA ILE A 45 -8.14 -5.52 -0.13
C ILE A 45 -8.38 -5.79 1.36
N TYR A 46 -8.78 -4.75 2.10
CA TYR A 46 -9.03 -4.85 3.54
C TYR A 46 -10.19 -5.79 3.85
N ALA A 47 -11.32 -5.69 3.11
CA ALA A 47 -12.47 -6.56 3.31
C ALA A 47 -12.15 -8.02 3.02
N SER A 48 -11.40 -8.32 1.95
CA SER A 48 -10.99 -9.69 1.60
C SER A 48 -10.08 -10.28 2.67
N PHE A 49 -9.11 -9.50 3.17
CA PHE A 49 -8.23 -9.93 4.25
C PHE A 49 -9.01 -10.18 5.55
N ALA A 50 -9.91 -9.28 5.93
CA ALA A 50 -10.72 -9.43 7.14
C ALA A 50 -11.63 -10.67 7.09
N LYS A 51 -12.13 -11.01 5.89
CA LYS A 51 -13.03 -12.15 5.69
C LYS A 51 -12.29 -13.49 5.70
N ASP A 52 -11.22 -13.61 4.90
CA ASP A 52 -10.64 -14.90 4.53
C ASP A 52 -9.12 -14.99 4.84
N GLY A 53 -8.51 -13.92 5.37
CA GLY A 53 -7.05 -13.83 5.58
C GLY A 53 -6.23 -13.67 4.30
N ASN A 54 -6.87 -13.64 3.13
CA ASN A 54 -6.24 -13.41 1.83
C ASN A 54 -6.68 -12.05 1.23
N PRO A 55 -5.78 -11.05 1.12
CA PRO A 55 -6.14 -9.71 0.63
C PRO A 55 -6.45 -9.67 -0.87
N ILE A 56 -5.90 -10.61 -1.67
CA ILE A 56 -6.04 -10.64 -3.13
C ILE A 56 -6.54 -12.04 -3.54
N PRO A 57 -7.83 -12.33 -3.32
CA PRO A 57 -8.39 -13.61 -3.74
C PRO A 57 -8.50 -13.67 -5.28
N SER A 58 -8.11 -14.82 -5.85
CA SER A 58 -8.03 -15.04 -7.29
C SER A 58 -9.38 -14.96 -8.03
N ASN A 59 -10.49 -15.06 -7.30
CA ASN A 59 -11.85 -14.99 -7.82
C ASN A 59 -12.48 -13.59 -7.73
N ASN A 60 -11.71 -12.55 -7.39
CA ASN A 60 -12.22 -11.18 -7.32
C ASN A 60 -11.94 -10.39 -8.61
N PRO A 61 -12.98 -9.86 -9.30
CA PRO A 61 -12.81 -9.12 -10.55
C PRO A 61 -11.93 -7.86 -10.40
N ASN A 62 -11.88 -7.25 -9.21
CA ASN A 62 -11.06 -6.07 -8.93
C ASN A 62 -9.55 -6.38 -8.96
N PHE A 63 -9.16 -7.66 -8.87
CA PHE A 63 -7.77 -8.10 -8.78
C PHE A 63 -7.35 -9.02 -9.92
N LYS A 64 -8.05 -8.98 -11.05
CA LYS A 64 -7.75 -9.85 -12.19
C LYS A 64 -6.30 -9.68 -12.65
N GLY A 65 -5.54 -10.78 -12.64
CA GLY A 65 -4.13 -10.80 -13.04
C GLY A 65 -3.16 -10.23 -11.98
N VAL A 66 -3.66 -9.83 -10.82
CA VAL A 66 -2.84 -9.42 -9.68
C VAL A 66 -2.54 -10.65 -8.84
N LYS A 67 -1.26 -10.82 -8.50
CA LYS A 67 -0.79 -11.82 -7.56
C LYS A 67 -0.09 -11.08 -6.43
N TRP A 68 -0.38 -11.46 -5.19
CA TRP A 68 0.33 -10.97 -4.01
C TRP A 68 0.59 -12.14 -3.09
N GLU A 69 1.82 -12.65 -3.13
CA GLU A 69 2.22 -13.74 -2.24
C GLU A 69 2.42 -13.23 -0.81
N PRO A 70 2.20 -14.08 0.21
CA PRO A 70 2.55 -13.75 1.59
C PRO A 70 4.00 -13.27 1.70
N TYR A 71 4.23 -12.31 2.60
CA TYR A 71 5.57 -11.78 2.85
C TYR A 71 6.54 -12.91 3.23
N ASN A 72 7.70 -12.93 2.58
CA ASN A 72 8.76 -13.90 2.86
C ASN A 72 10.10 -13.18 3.03
N ILE A 73 10.80 -13.39 4.14
CA ILE A 73 12.06 -12.69 4.44
C ILE A 73 13.17 -12.91 3.39
N ARG A 74 13.15 -14.04 2.66
CA ARG A 74 14.10 -14.34 1.58
C ARG A 74 13.75 -13.62 0.28
N LYS A 75 12.46 -13.43 -0.01
CA LYS A 75 11.98 -12.73 -1.22
C LYS A 75 11.82 -11.22 -0.99
N ASN A 76 11.58 -10.82 0.24
CA ASN A 76 11.28 -9.46 0.69
C ASN A 76 10.23 -8.79 -0.21
N ASN A 77 9.16 -9.52 -0.50
CA ASN A 77 8.12 -9.13 -1.44
C ASN A 77 7.06 -8.23 -0.79
N TYR A 78 6.54 -7.29 -1.54
CA TYR A 78 5.48 -6.38 -1.11
C TYR A 78 4.58 -6.00 -2.29
N LEU A 79 3.37 -5.55 -2.01
CA LEU A 79 2.49 -5.02 -3.04
C LEU A 79 2.68 -3.51 -3.15
N ASP A 80 3.07 -3.03 -4.33
CA ASP A 80 3.00 -1.61 -4.67
C ASP A 80 1.56 -1.26 -5.05
N ILE A 81 0.91 -0.46 -4.19
CA ILE A 81 -0.48 -0.04 -4.36
C ILE A 81 -0.48 1.37 -4.97
N GLY A 82 -0.68 1.44 -6.28
CA GLY A 82 -0.84 2.71 -6.99
C GLY A 82 -1.90 2.60 -8.08
N LYS A 83 -1.64 3.23 -9.23
CA LYS A 83 -2.50 3.08 -10.41
C LYS A 83 -2.71 1.60 -10.75
N ASN A 84 -1.65 0.81 -10.70
CA ASN A 84 -1.68 -0.63 -10.83
C ASN A 84 -1.28 -1.27 -9.50
N LEU A 85 -1.79 -2.47 -9.23
CA LEU A 85 -1.30 -3.33 -8.15
C LEU A 85 -0.17 -4.18 -8.70
N VAL A 86 1.04 -4.01 -8.18
CA VAL A 86 2.23 -4.72 -8.69
C VAL A 86 3.02 -5.30 -7.52
N GLU A 87 3.17 -6.61 -7.49
CA GLU A 87 4.09 -7.24 -6.54
C GLU A 87 5.54 -6.90 -6.92
N LYS A 88 6.28 -6.38 -5.95
CA LYS A 88 7.69 -6.00 -6.07
C LYS A 88 8.47 -6.65 -4.94
N THR A 89 9.80 -6.52 -5.00
CA THR A 89 10.72 -7.03 -3.98
C THR A 89 11.68 -5.95 -3.53
N ASN A 90 12.30 -6.15 -2.36
CA ASN A 90 13.43 -5.35 -1.89
C ASN A 90 13.11 -3.84 -1.74
N LEU A 91 12.00 -3.52 -1.09
CA LEU A 91 11.61 -2.13 -0.81
C LEU A 91 12.76 -1.39 -0.12
N TYR A 92 13.25 -0.30 -0.72
CA TYR A 92 14.32 0.55 -0.19
C TYR A 92 15.54 -0.20 0.41
N GLU A 93 15.95 -1.31 -0.21
CA GLU A 93 16.97 -2.23 0.32
C GLU A 93 18.25 -1.53 0.80
N ASN A 94 18.80 -0.60 0.02
CA ASN A 94 20.01 0.14 0.40
C ASN A 94 19.82 0.94 1.70
N ARG A 95 18.65 1.55 1.90
CA ARG A 95 18.34 2.30 3.12
C ARG A 95 18.24 1.36 4.31
N TYR A 96 17.52 0.25 4.18
CA TYR A 96 17.42 -0.75 5.25
C TYR A 96 18.78 -1.35 5.60
N LYS A 97 19.64 -1.62 4.61
CA LYS A 97 21.01 -2.09 4.82
C LYS A 97 21.85 -1.11 5.63
N GLU A 98 21.72 0.20 5.43
CA GLU A 98 22.43 1.17 6.26
C GLU A 98 21.95 1.16 7.72
N TRP A 99 20.63 1.09 7.95
CA TRP A 99 20.11 1.00 9.31
C TRP A 99 20.50 -0.29 10.02
N GLU A 100 20.47 -1.44 9.33
CA GLU A 100 20.89 -2.73 9.89
C GLU A 100 22.38 -2.75 10.29
N LYS A 101 23.25 -2.04 9.55
CA LYS A 101 24.67 -1.90 9.94
C LYS A 101 24.82 -1.13 11.26
N LEU A 102 24.04 -0.07 11.45
CA LEU A 102 24.13 0.81 12.60
C LEU A 102 23.45 0.18 13.84
N TYR A 103 22.36 -0.54 13.63
CA TYR A 103 21.53 -1.13 14.68
C TYR A 103 21.07 -2.53 14.26
N PRO A 104 21.95 -3.55 14.34
CA PRO A 104 21.58 -4.91 13.93
C PRO A 104 20.46 -5.44 14.81
N LEU A 105 19.35 -5.87 14.20
CA LEU A 105 18.18 -6.34 14.95
C LEU A 105 18.49 -7.58 15.80
N SER A 106 19.46 -8.39 15.37
CA SER A 106 19.96 -9.54 16.12
C SER A 106 20.51 -9.20 17.51
N GLN A 107 20.85 -7.94 17.77
CA GLN A 107 21.32 -7.48 19.08
C GLN A 107 20.18 -7.21 20.07
N TYR A 108 18.94 -7.08 19.58
CA TYR A 108 17.77 -6.68 20.37
C TYR A 108 16.69 -7.75 20.47
N ILE A 109 16.78 -8.80 19.64
CA ILE A 109 15.90 -9.97 19.73
C ILE A 109 16.56 -10.96 20.69
N GLN A 110 16.00 -11.09 21.90
CA GLN A 110 16.33 -12.16 22.85
C GLN A 110 15.75 -13.50 22.40
#